data_AF-A0A9Q3PGF6-F1
#
_entry.id   AF-A0A9Q3PGF6-F1
#
_cell.length_a   1.000
_cell.length_b   1.000
_cell.length_c   1.000
_cell.angle_alpha   90.00
_cell.angle_beta   90.00
_cell.angle_gamma   90.00
#
_symmetry.space_group_name_H-M   'P 1'
#
loop_
_entity.id
_entity.type
_entity.pdbx_description
1 polymer ?
#
loop_
_entity_poly.entity_id
_entity_poly.type
_entity_poly.pdbx_seq_one_letter_code
_entity_poly.pdbx_strand_id
1 'polypeptide(L)'
;MTEQDRQELYHIITRGRRSTVAQVTDLMTHQVSTCTIQREIHKLGKGSRIAPKKPYLRPQDFQRCLAFAQTHRHWMINDWAWVVWTDELAFELGKKVDWV
;
A
#
# COMPACT_ATOMS: atom_id res chain seq x y z
N MET A 1 8.82 -4.00 28.15
CA MET A 1 8.31 -4.79 27.02
C MET A 1 9.11 -6.07 26.97
N THR A 2 8.44 -7.18 27.32
CA THR A 2 9.01 -8.52 27.35
C THR A 2 9.12 -9.09 25.93
N GLU A 3 9.75 -10.26 25.78
CA GLU A 3 9.78 -10.94 24.48
C GLU A 3 8.40 -11.44 24.06
N GLN A 4 7.55 -11.85 25.01
CA GLN A 4 6.17 -12.22 24.73
C GLN A 4 5.38 -11.03 24.16
N ASP A 5 5.53 -9.83 24.74
CA ASP A 5 4.89 -8.61 24.23
C ASP A 5 5.34 -8.29 22.79
N ARG A 6 6.60 -8.58 22.45
CA ARG A 6 7.12 -8.36 21.09
C ARG A 6 6.49 -9.30 20.07
N GLN A 7 6.32 -10.57 20.42
CA GLN A 7 5.66 -11.54 19.56
C GLN A 7 4.18 -11.17 19.37
N GLU A 8 3.50 -10.78 20.46
CA GLU A 8 2.13 -10.27 20.42
C GLU A 8 2.02 -9.04 19.52
N LEU A 9 2.91 -8.05 19.71
CA LEU A 9 2.99 -6.86 18.85
C LEU A 9 3.10 -7.23 17.38
N TYR A 10 4.02 -8.14 17.05
CA TYR A 10 4.25 -8.59 15.67
C TYR A 10 2.99 -9.20 15.05
N HIS A 11 2.24 -10.00 15.81
CA HIS A 11 0.99 -10.59 15.34
C HIS A 11 -0.10 -9.53 15.11
N ILE A 12 -0.27 -8.59 16.04
CA ILE A 12 -1.25 -7.51 15.93
C ILE A 12 -0.98 -6.65 14.69
N ILE A 13 0.27 -6.19 14.50
CA ILE A 13 0.62 -5.31 13.37
C ILE A 13 0.55 -6.03 12.01
N THR A 14 0.84 -7.33 11.98
CA THR A 14 0.79 -8.12 10.74
C THR A 14 -0.65 -8.36 10.29
N ARG A 15 -1.56 -8.60 11.24
CA ARG A 15 -3.01 -8.72 10.97
C ARG A 15 -3.66 -7.37 10.67
N GLY A 16 -3.30 -6.35 11.44
CA GLY A 16 -3.86 -5.00 11.39
C GLY A 16 -2.95 -4.00 10.68
N ARG A 17 -2.66 -4.19 9.38
CA ARG A 17 -1.71 -3.33 8.62
C ARG A 17 -2.03 -1.83 8.67
N ARG A 18 -3.29 -1.47 8.95
CA ARG A 18 -3.78 -0.07 8.99
C ARG A 18 -4.16 0.40 10.40
N SER A 19 -3.91 -0.41 11.42
CA SER A 19 -4.24 -0.04 12.80
C SER A 19 -3.35 1.11 13.27
N THR A 20 -3.94 2.04 14.01
CA THR A 20 -3.18 3.14 14.64
C THR A 20 -2.41 2.63 15.85
N VAL A 21 -1.38 3.36 16.29
CA VAL A 21 -0.61 2.99 17.48
C VAL A 21 -1.52 2.88 18.71
N ALA A 22 -2.50 3.78 18.87
CA ALA A 22 -3.47 3.72 19.96
C ALA A 22 -4.28 2.41 19.94
N GLN A 23 -4.82 2.03 18.78
CA GLN A 23 -5.55 0.75 18.63
C GLN A 23 -4.66 -0.46 18.93
N VAL A 24 -3.39 -0.41 18.53
CA VAL A 24 -2.42 -1.48 18.84
C VAL A 24 -2.17 -1.56 20.34
N THR A 25 -2.07 -0.42 21.04
CA THR A 25 -1.94 -0.37 22.49
C THR A 25 -3.17 -0.95 23.20
N ASP A 26 -4.37 -0.65 22.73
CA ASP A 26 -5.62 -1.15 23.32
C ASP A 26 -5.79 -2.67 23.14
N LEU A 27 -5.20 -3.23 22.08
CA LEU A 27 -5.24 -4.66 21.76
C LEU A 27 -4.17 -5.48 22.49
N MET A 28 -3.20 -4.84 23.13
CA MET A 28 -2.15 -5.52 23.89
C MET A 28 -2.68 -6.06 25.21
N THR A 29 -2.23 -7.25 25.59
CA THR A 29 -2.56 -7.86 26.89
C THR A 29 -1.99 -7.06 28.06
N HIS A 30 -0.81 -6.46 27.88
CA HIS A 30 -0.14 -5.65 28.91
C HIS A 30 -0.21 -4.17 28.57
N GLN A 31 -0.39 -3.34 29.60
CA GLN A 31 -0.37 -1.88 29.46
C GLN A 31 1.06 -1.41 29.17
N VAL A 32 1.36 -1.17 27.90
CA VAL A 32 2.64 -0.64 27.42
C VAL A 32 2.41 0.77 26.88
N SER A 33 3.32 1.69 27.21
CA SER A 33 3.25 3.05 26.67
C SER A 33 3.29 3.06 25.13
N THR A 34 2.53 3.97 24.53
CA THR A 34 2.49 4.21 23.08
C THR A 34 3.88 4.50 22.51
N CYS A 35 4.71 5.26 23.23
CA CYS A 35 6.10 5.56 22.84
C CYS A 35 6.96 4.30 22.72
N THR A 36 6.76 3.31 23.60
CA THR A 36 7.51 2.05 23.58
C THR A 36 7.05 1.18 22.41
N ILE A 37 5.75 1.07 22.20
CA ILE A 37 5.17 0.35 21.05
C ILE A 37 5.69 0.94 19.74
N GLN A 38 5.65 2.27 19.59
CA GLN A 38 6.10 2.95 18.38
C GLN A 38 7.58 2.66 18.09
N ARG A 39 8.46 2.77 19.09
CA ARG A 39 9.89 2.44 18.93
C ARG A 39 10.11 1.01 18.45
N GLU A 40 9.35 0.05 18.96
CA GLU A 40 9.53 -1.36 18.62
C GLU A 40 8.96 -1.66 17.23
N ILE A 41 7.85 -1.03 16.83
CA ILE A 41 7.36 -1.04 15.44
C ILE A 41 8.44 -0.53 14.47
N HIS A 42 9.14 0.55 14.82
CA HIS A 42 10.25 1.07 14.01
C HIS A 42 11.43 0.09 13.93
N LYS A 43 11.79 -0.57 15.03
CA LYS A 43 12.83 -1.63 15.02
C LYS A 43 12.47 -2.80 14.11
N LEU A 44 11.18 -3.12 13.98
CA LEU A 44 10.67 -4.12 13.04
C LEU A 44 10.64 -3.63 11.58
N GLY A 45 11.15 -2.44 11.29
CA GLY A 45 11.17 -1.86 9.95
C GLY A 45 9.79 -1.42 9.43
N LYS A 46 8.81 -1.29 10.33
CA LYS A 46 7.46 -0.82 9.99
C LYS A 46 7.37 0.68 10.25
N GLY A 47 6.74 1.40 9.32
CA GLY A 47 6.56 2.85 9.42
C GLY A 47 5.20 3.26 8.89
N SER A 48 4.71 4.40 9.37
CA SER A 48 3.47 5.00 8.86
C SER A 48 3.68 5.46 7.41
N ARG A 49 2.80 5.01 6.51
CA ARG A 49 2.79 5.39 5.09
C ARG A 49 1.36 5.51 4.59
N ILE A 50 1.10 6.53 3.79
CA ILE A 50 -0.17 6.66 3.06
C ILE A 50 -0.06 5.80 1.81
N ALA A 51 -0.98 4.83 1.66
CA ALA A 51 -1.04 4.03 0.45
C ALA A 51 -1.56 4.89 -0.72
N PRO A 52 -0.93 4.83 -1.91
CA PRO A 52 -1.45 5.56 -3.06
C PRO A 52 -2.84 5.04 -3.43
N LYS A 53 -3.74 5.95 -3.84
CA LYS A 53 -5.06 5.59 -4.36
C LYS A 53 -4.84 4.84 -5.68
N LYS A 54 -5.20 3.56 -5.71
CA LYS A 54 -5.22 2.77 -6.94
C LYS A 54 -6.64 2.83 -7.54
N PRO A 55 -6.78 2.91 -8.87
CA PRO A 55 -8.09 2.72 -9.49
C PRO A 55 -8.61 1.34 -9.12
N TYR A 56 -9.93 1.27 -8.88
CA TYR A 56 -10.58 -0.01 -8.65
C TYR A 56 -10.62 -0.77 -9.97
N LEU A 57 -10.00 -1.95 -10.02
CA LEU A 57 -10.08 -2.86 -11.15
C LEU A 57 -11.11 -3.93 -10.83
N ARG A 58 -12.04 -4.17 -11.77
CA ARG A 58 -12.93 -5.32 -11.66
C ARG A 58 -12.11 -6.60 -11.84
N PRO A 59 -12.54 -7.75 -11.27
CA PRO A 59 -11.81 -9.01 -11.41
C PRO A 59 -11.52 -9.40 -12.86
N GLN A 60 -12.44 -9.10 -13.78
CA GLN A 60 -12.27 -9.35 -15.22
C GLN A 60 -11.15 -8.49 -15.83
N ASP A 61 -11.07 -7.21 -15.45
CA ASP A 61 -10.04 -6.30 -15.96
C ASP A 61 -8.67 -6.72 -15.43
N PHE A 62 -8.58 -7.18 -14.18
CA PHE A 62 -7.36 -7.75 -13.62
C PHE A 62 -6.87 -8.96 -14.42
N GLN A 63 -7.77 -9.89 -14.78
CA GLN A 63 -7.44 -11.04 -15.61
C GLN A 63 -6.94 -10.64 -17.00
N ARG A 64 -7.56 -9.63 -17.64
CA ARG A 64 -7.11 -9.12 -18.94
C ARG A 64 -5.71 -8.50 -18.85
N CYS A 65 -5.47 -7.65 -17.84
CA CYS A 65 -4.16 -7.07 -17.61
C CYS A 65 -3.09 -8.15 -17.35
N LEU A 66 -3.43 -9.18 -16.57
CA LEU A 66 -2.53 -10.29 -16.30
C LEU A 66 -2.22 -11.11 -17.55
N ALA A 67 -3.24 -11.46 -18.33
CA ALA A 67 -3.07 -12.19 -19.59
C ALA A 67 -2.22 -11.40 -20.57
N PHE A 68 -2.48 -10.09 -20.72
CA PHE A 68 -1.67 -9.20 -21.53
C PHE A 68 -0.19 -9.23 -21.09
N ALA A 69 0.08 -9.04 -19.80
CA ALA A 69 1.44 -9.06 -19.26
C ALA A 69 2.13 -10.42 -19.44
N GLN A 70 1.39 -11.52 -19.32
CA GLN A 70 1.94 -12.87 -19.53
C GLN A 70 2.30 -13.12 -21.01
N THR A 71 1.40 -12.78 -21.94
CA THR A 71 1.62 -12.91 -23.38
C THR A 71 2.85 -12.11 -23.84
N HIS A 72 3.07 -10.94 -23.25
CA HIS A 72 4.15 -10.02 -23.63
C HIS A 72 5.36 -10.10 -22.68
N ARG A 73 5.43 -11.11 -21.80
CA ARG A 73 6.49 -11.23 -20.77
C ARG A 73 7.91 -11.30 -21.37
N HIS A 74 8.03 -11.87 -22.56
CA HIS A 74 9.30 -12.10 -23.24
C HIS A 74 9.59 -11.07 -24.34
N TRP A 75 8.75 -10.05 -24.48
CA TRP A 75 8.96 -9.00 -25.46
C TRP A 75 10.21 -8.20 -25.15
N MET A 76 11.01 -7.98 -26.17
CA MET A 76 12.19 -7.14 -26.14
C MET A 76 11.83 -5.69 -26.51
N ILE A 77 12.78 -4.77 -26.32
CA ILE A 77 12.60 -3.35 -26.64
C ILE A 77 12.14 -3.15 -28.09
N ASN A 78 12.67 -3.95 -29.03
CA ASN A 78 12.28 -3.87 -30.44
C ASN A 78 10.82 -4.27 -30.68
N ASP A 79 10.27 -5.20 -29.90
CA ASP A 79 8.86 -5.60 -30.04
C ASP A 79 7.94 -4.47 -29.55
N TRP A 80 8.31 -3.82 -28.44
CA TRP A 80 7.61 -2.64 -27.93
C TRP A 80 7.72 -1.42 -28.84
N ALA A 81 8.80 -1.31 -29.62
CA ALA A 81 9.02 -0.18 -30.54
C ALA A 81 7.96 -0.09 -31.64
N TRP A 82 7.27 -1.20 -31.95
CA TRP A 82 6.18 -1.24 -32.91
C TRP A 82 4.81 -0.94 -32.29
N VAL A 83 4.72 -0.82 -30.97
CA VAL A 83 3.46 -0.52 -30.28
C VAL A 83 3.28 0.98 -30.15
N VAL A 84 2.19 1.47 -30.74
CA VAL A 84 1.73 2.84 -30.53
C VAL A 84 0.67 2.83 -29.42
N TRP A 85 0.94 3.58 -28.36
CA TRP A 85 0.00 3.79 -27.26
C TRP A 85 -0.77 5.08 -27.50
N THR A 86 -2.10 5.00 -27.43
CA THR A 86 -2.99 6.16 -27.41
C THR A 86 -3.68 6.21 -26.07
N ASP A 87 -3.62 7.35 -25.39
CA ASP A 87 -4.39 7.60 -24.17
C ASP A 87 -5.19 8.89 -24.34
N GLU A 88 -6.38 8.92 -23.76
CA GLU A 88 -7.25 10.09 -23.77
C GLU A 88 -7.09 10.82 -22.44
N LEU A 89 -6.53 12.03 -22.50
CA LEU A 89 -6.46 12.92 -21.36
C LEU A 89 -7.67 13.85 -21.35
N ALA A 90 -8.38 13.88 -20.22
CA ALA A 90 -9.45 14.85 -20.00
C ALA A 90 -8.86 16.21 -19.60
N PHE A 91 -9.21 17.25 -20.33
CA PHE A 91 -8.89 18.64 -20.00
C PHE A 91 -10.16 19.39 -19.63
N GLU A 92 -10.13 20.13 -18.53
CA GLU A 92 -11.24 20.99 -18.09
C GLU A 92 -10.85 22.46 -18.30
N LEU A 93 -11.66 23.20 -19.06
CA LEU A 93 -11.49 24.64 -19.25
C LEU A 93 -12.21 25.42 -18.13
N GLY A 94 -11.52 26.38 -17.51
CA GLY A 94 -12.15 27.31 -16.55
C GLY A 94 -12.27 26.79 -15.11
N LYS A 95 -11.56 25.72 -14.75
CA LYS A 95 -11.49 25.27 -13.35
C LYS A 95 -10.81 26.36 -12.51
N LYS A 96 -11.54 26.95 -11.56
CA LYS A 96 -10.91 27.79 -10.53
C LYS A 96 -9.98 26.90 -9.72
N VAL A 97 -8.68 27.17 -9.81
CA VAL A 97 -7.68 26.46 -9.04
C VAL A 97 -7.75 27.03 -7.63
N ASP A 98 -8.44 26.32 -6.73
CA ASP A 98 -8.36 26.62 -5.31
C ASP A 98 -6.98 26.16 -4.84
N TRP A 99 -6.06 27.10 -4.70
CA TRP A 99 -4.79 26.88 -4.04
C TRP A 99 -5.07 26.67 -2.55
N VAL A 100 -5.19 25.40 -2.15
CA VAL A 100 -5.04 24.97 -0.74
C VAL A 100 -3.60 24.58 -0.51
#